data_AF-A0AAD6CXT3-F1
#
_entry.id   AF-A0AAD6CXT3-F1
#
_cell.length_a   1.000
_cell.length_b   1.000
_cell.length_c   1.000
_cell.angle_alpha   90.00
_cell.angle_beta   90.00
_cell.angle_gamma   90.00
#
_symmetry.space_group_name_H-M   'P 1'
#
loop_
_entity.id
_entity.type
_entity.pdbx_description
1 polymer ?
#
loop_
_entity_poly.entity_id
_entity_poly.type
_entity_poly.pdbx_seq_one_letter_code
_entity_poly.pdbx_strand_id
1 'polypeptide(L)'
;MSDNTLRLRVQEFIGSTNWDALIEYASRVRGGKVCKLLADIGLGYNHVVRIIEFEDDVRWIARLRLPPVSKTQPGSKINQQIMRNEYNTILLVKQKTNIPVPRVHVAELDTENIVKAQFMLMDCLRGNVGIDLSMEVPNFYKRCVFLKMAEIQINLSRVRLPKIGTILRLNEDGSFEQGPIPGIGGPFETATEFFQAWAVKVEFGISEAKLREAAGSLADELSISASSFMSSVATLAGKISVQDNGPFPLCHGDFGHNNMIFDDNYKLLGVIDWEAAYAGPWEMFGEFPLSLSIIPPDMDATWNYDENGFPKDAESVQRLDYVTAVIEKEEEMCVCGGHRLSFALQDSRRQHLATAMRLYRRGKPGWYSKVIEKFSQAATS
;
A
#
# COMPACT_ATOMS: atom_id res chain seq x y z
N MET A 1 3.14 19.25 2.12
CA MET A 1 4.42 19.93 1.79
C MET A 1 4.15 20.94 0.71
N SER A 2 4.91 22.03 0.65
CA SER A 2 4.84 22.90 -0.53
C SER A 2 5.47 22.18 -1.73
N ASP A 3 4.89 22.33 -2.91
CA ASP A 3 5.40 21.78 -4.18
C ASP A 3 6.88 22.16 -4.42
N ASN A 4 7.26 23.35 -3.96
CA ASN A 4 8.63 23.86 -4.00
C ASN A 4 9.63 23.02 -3.19
N THR A 5 9.21 22.47 -2.04
CA THR A 5 10.09 21.62 -1.19
C THR A 5 10.43 20.30 -1.88
N LEU A 6 9.45 19.68 -2.55
CA LEU A 6 9.66 18.44 -3.28
C LEU A 6 10.60 18.67 -4.47
N ARG A 7 10.36 19.76 -5.22
CA ARG A 7 11.19 20.13 -6.37
C ARG A 7 12.65 20.32 -6.00
N LEU A 8 12.95 21.08 -4.94
CA LEU A 8 14.33 21.30 -4.47
C LEU A 8 15.00 19.99 -4.04
N ARG A 9 14.29 19.15 -3.28
CA ARG A 9 14.76 17.82 -2.85
C ARG A 9 15.15 16.94 -4.05
N VAL A 10 14.32 16.93 -5.09
CA VAL A 10 14.57 16.16 -6.31
C VAL A 10 15.77 16.74 -7.07
N GLN A 11 15.85 18.06 -7.22
CA GLN A 11 16.96 18.72 -7.92
C GLN A 11 18.31 18.47 -7.25
N GLU A 12 18.38 18.61 -5.92
CA GLU A 12 19.59 18.33 -5.14
C GLU A 12 20.03 16.87 -5.33
N PHE A 13 19.07 15.93 -5.22
CA PHE A 13 19.36 14.50 -5.38
C PHE A 13 19.84 14.14 -6.79
N ILE A 14 19.19 14.67 -7.83
CA ILE A 14 19.61 14.43 -9.22
C ILE A 14 21.02 14.98 -9.45
N GLY A 15 21.34 16.15 -8.89
CA GLY A 15 22.66 16.77 -9.01
C GLY A 15 23.76 16.05 -8.24
N SER A 16 23.43 15.38 -7.12
CA SER A 16 24.41 14.63 -6.32
C SER A 16 24.63 13.18 -6.79
N THR A 17 23.68 12.62 -7.54
CA THR A 17 23.73 11.22 -8.01
C THR A 17 24.78 11.06 -9.11
N ASN A 18 25.62 10.02 -9.00
CA ASN A 18 26.61 9.69 -10.03
C ASN A 18 25.99 8.78 -11.09
N TRP A 19 25.42 9.40 -12.13
CA TRP A 19 24.71 8.70 -13.21
C TRP A 19 25.63 7.86 -14.10
N ASP A 20 26.89 8.27 -14.30
CA ASP A 20 27.86 7.49 -15.08
C ASP A 20 28.18 6.17 -14.38
N ALA A 21 28.38 6.20 -13.06
CA ALA A 21 28.56 5.00 -12.27
C ALA A 21 27.33 4.08 -12.31
N LEU A 22 26.10 4.63 -12.35
CA LEU A 22 24.88 3.82 -12.49
C LEU A 22 24.83 3.10 -13.84
N ILE A 23 25.20 3.79 -14.93
CA ILE A 23 25.26 3.22 -16.29
C ILE A 23 26.32 2.11 -16.35
N GLU A 24 27.52 2.36 -15.82
CA GLU A 24 28.59 1.36 -15.75
C GLU A 24 28.14 0.14 -14.94
N TYR A 25 27.47 0.36 -13.80
CA TYR A 25 26.92 -0.71 -12.98
C TYR A 25 25.90 -1.56 -13.78
N ALA A 26 24.94 -0.91 -14.43
CA ALA A 26 23.92 -1.58 -15.24
C ALA A 26 24.53 -2.38 -16.41
N SER A 27 25.51 -1.79 -17.10
CA SER A 27 26.26 -2.44 -18.18
C SER A 27 26.95 -3.71 -17.67
N ARG A 28 27.71 -3.62 -16.57
CA ARG A 28 28.42 -4.76 -15.97
C ARG A 28 27.47 -5.89 -15.57
N VAL A 29 26.36 -5.57 -14.92
CA VAL A 29 25.33 -6.54 -14.51
C VAL A 29 24.75 -7.26 -15.71
N ARG A 30 24.64 -6.58 -16.85
CA ARG A 30 24.12 -7.13 -18.10
C ARG A 30 25.21 -7.62 -19.06
N GLY A 31 26.34 -8.09 -18.52
CA GLY A 31 27.40 -8.72 -19.31
C GLY A 31 28.20 -7.76 -20.19
N GLY A 32 28.32 -6.49 -19.78
CA GLY A 32 29.10 -5.47 -20.50
C GLY A 32 28.39 -4.83 -21.68
N LYS A 33 27.08 -5.06 -21.86
CA LYS A 33 26.30 -4.41 -22.92
C LYS A 33 26.26 -2.90 -22.75
N VAL A 34 26.45 -2.18 -23.84
CA VAL A 34 26.38 -0.71 -23.83
C VAL A 34 24.95 -0.27 -23.50
N CYS A 35 24.81 0.76 -22.67
CA CYS A 35 23.53 1.33 -22.32
C CYS A 35 23.60 2.84 -22.06
N LYS A 36 22.44 3.48 -22.09
CA LYS A 36 22.26 4.92 -21.86
C LYS A 36 21.02 5.15 -21.01
N LEU A 37 20.99 6.28 -20.30
CA LEU A 37 19.77 6.77 -19.66
C LEU A 37 18.91 7.52 -20.68
N LEU A 38 17.61 7.24 -20.70
CA LEU A 38 16.66 8.04 -21.46
C LEU A 38 16.36 9.37 -20.75
N ALA A 39 15.87 10.35 -21.53
CA ALA A 39 15.59 11.69 -21.04
C ALA A 39 14.45 11.72 -20.01
N ASP A 40 13.51 10.78 -20.11
CA ASP A 40 12.34 10.71 -19.23
C ASP A 40 12.73 10.46 -17.77
N ILE A 41 12.05 11.17 -16.88
CA ILE A 41 12.21 11.05 -15.43
C ILE A 41 10.83 10.84 -14.83
N GLY A 42 10.63 9.66 -14.22
CA GLY A 42 9.48 9.42 -13.36
C GLY A 42 9.78 9.94 -11.96
N LEU A 43 8.86 10.71 -11.37
CA LEU A 43 8.98 11.23 -10.02
C LEU A 43 7.84 10.70 -9.16
N GLY A 44 8.20 9.94 -8.12
CA GLY A 44 7.30 9.59 -7.02
C GLY A 44 7.61 10.43 -5.78
N TYR A 45 6.83 10.23 -4.73
CA TYR A 45 7.07 10.91 -3.45
C TYR A 45 8.40 10.50 -2.79
N ASN A 46 8.76 9.22 -2.93
CA ASN A 46 9.95 8.62 -2.32
C ASN A 46 11.05 8.27 -3.31
N HIS A 47 10.81 8.36 -4.62
CA HIS A 47 11.69 7.77 -5.62
C HIS A 47 11.86 8.65 -6.86
N VAL A 48 13.05 8.59 -7.44
CA VAL A 48 13.32 9.00 -8.83
C VAL A 48 13.43 7.73 -9.67
N VAL A 49 12.77 7.72 -10.81
CA VAL A 49 12.71 6.59 -11.74
C VAL A 49 13.34 7.03 -13.06
N ARG A 50 14.32 6.28 -13.54
CA ARG A 50 14.97 6.50 -14.85
C ARG A 50 14.93 5.24 -15.68
N ILE A 51 14.76 5.40 -16.99
CA ILE A 51 14.83 4.28 -17.93
C ILE A 51 16.27 4.16 -18.43
N ILE A 52 16.82 2.95 -18.34
CA ILE A 52 18.08 2.54 -18.97
C ILE A 52 17.74 1.74 -20.22
N GLU A 53 18.21 2.19 -21.37
CA GLU A 53 18.07 1.49 -22.65
C GLU A 53 19.42 0.90 -23.06
N PHE A 54 19.44 -0.40 -23.31
CA PHE A 54 20.60 -1.11 -23.80
C PHE A 54 20.64 -1.15 -25.33
N GLU A 55 21.81 -1.44 -25.89
CA GLU A 55 22.03 -1.53 -27.35
C GLU A 55 21.19 -2.59 -28.09
N ASP A 56 20.55 -3.52 -27.37
CA ASP A 56 19.66 -4.56 -27.91
C ASP A 56 18.18 -4.29 -27.60
N ASP A 57 17.82 -3.01 -27.40
CA ASP A 57 16.47 -2.50 -27.18
C ASP A 57 15.78 -2.99 -25.89
N VAL A 58 16.46 -3.80 -25.09
CA VAL A 58 16.01 -4.12 -23.73
C VAL A 58 16.07 -2.86 -22.88
N ARG A 59 15.04 -2.68 -22.04
CA ARG A 59 14.96 -1.55 -21.11
C ARG A 59 14.87 -2.06 -19.69
N TRP A 60 15.63 -1.42 -18.81
CA TRP A 60 15.50 -1.54 -17.37
C TRP A 60 15.04 -0.22 -16.76
N ILE A 61 14.41 -0.30 -15.61
CA ILE A 61 14.14 0.83 -14.75
C ILE A 61 15.20 0.87 -13.66
N ALA A 62 15.84 2.03 -13.48
CA ALA A 62 16.54 2.38 -12.27
C ALA A 62 15.58 3.15 -11.36
N ARG A 63 15.21 2.54 -10.23
CA ARG A 63 14.39 3.17 -9.19
C ARG A 63 15.27 3.54 -8.01
N LEU A 64 15.53 4.83 -7.85
CA LEU A 64 16.43 5.37 -6.84
C LEU A 64 15.63 5.99 -5.69
N ARG A 65 16.04 5.73 -4.45
CA ARG A 65 15.40 6.31 -3.26
C ARG A 65 15.84 7.76 -3.06
N LEU A 66 14.88 8.67 -2.95
CA LEU A 66 15.14 10.05 -2.55
C LEU A 66 15.55 10.12 -1.06
N PRO A 67 16.46 11.02 -0.68
CA PRO A 67 16.83 11.23 0.73
C PRO A 67 15.61 11.67 1.54
N PRO A 68 15.54 11.41 2.86
CA PRO A 68 14.39 11.81 3.68
C PRO A 68 14.15 13.33 3.64
N VAL A 69 12.88 13.74 3.76
CA VAL A 69 12.49 15.16 3.67
C VAL A 69 13.04 15.98 4.85
N SER A 70 13.22 15.38 6.02
CA SER A 70 13.82 16.05 7.18
C SER A 70 15.21 15.47 7.50
N LYS A 71 16.20 16.35 7.63
CA LYS A 71 17.56 16.02 8.09
C LYS A 71 17.62 15.64 9.58
N THR A 72 16.55 15.88 10.36
CA THR A 72 16.52 15.61 11.82
C THR A 72 15.97 14.25 12.21
N GLN A 73 15.43 13.48 11.26
CA GLN A 73 15.09 12.08 11.54
C GLN A 73 16.36 11.22 11.46
N PRO A 74 16.56 10.24 12.35
CA PRO A 74 17.61 9.22 12.21
C PRO A 74 17.29 8.33 10.99
N GLY A 75 17.47 8.89 9.80
CA GLY A 75 16.83 8.46 8.56
C GLY A 75 17.65 7.48 7.73
N SER A 76 18.94 7.25 8.02
CA SER A 76 19.72 6.32 7.19
C SER A 76 19.27 4.87 7.41
N LYS A 77 19.16 4.41 8.66
CA LYS A 77 18.77 3.02 8.97
C LYS A 77 17.33 2.68 8.61
N ILE A 78 16.37 3.58 8.89
CA ILE A 78 14.96 3.35 8.57
C ILE A 78 14.75 3.29 7.05
N ASN A 79 15.36 4.21 6.29
CA ASN A 79 15.21 4.21 4.83
C ASN A 79 15.92 3.01 4.16
N GLN A 80 17.12 2.65 4.64
CA GLN A 80 17.79 1.40 4.24
C GLN A 80 16.88 0.19 4.45
N GLN A 81 16.14 0.16 5.56
CA GLN A 81 15.25 -0.94 5.87
C GLN A 81 14.02 -0.97 4.96
N ILE A 82 13.47 0.18 4.54
CA ILE A 82 12.29 0.22 3.66
C ILE A 82 12.59 -0.41 2.29
N MET A 83 13.66 0.01 1.61
CA MET A 83 14.00 -0.58 0.30
C MET A 83 14.38 -2.05 0.42
N ARG A 84 15.03 -2.45 1.52
CA ARG A 84 15.29 -3.87 1.82
C ARG A 84 13.99 -4.66 1.98
N ASN A 85 13.04 -4.14 2.77
CA ASN A 85 11.75 -4.77 3.00
C ASN A 85 10.95 -4.91 1.69
N GLU A 86 10.99 -3.90 0.84
CA GLU A 86 10.38 -3.95 -0.48
C GLU A 86 10.99 -5.07 -1.34
N TYR A 87 12.32 -5.12 -1.44
CA TYR A 87 13.02 -6.15 -2.20
C TYR A 87 12.66 -7.57 -1.70
N ASN A 88 12.67 -7.78 -0.38
CA ASN A 88 12.28 -9.05 0.22
C ASN A 88 10.80 -9.40 -0.04
N THR A 89 9.92 -8.39 -0.08
CA THR A 89 8.51 -8.60 -0.42
C THR A 89 8.35 -9.04 -1.87
N ILE A 90 9.09 -8.44 -2.82
CA ILE A 90 9.08 -8.86 -4.22
C ILE A 90 9.53 -10.33 -4.34
N LEU A 91 10.57 -10.74 -3.59
CA LEU A 91 11.01 -12.13 -3.53
C LEU A 91 9.92 -13.06 -2.96
N LEU A 92 9.26 -12.65 -1.87
CA LEU A 92 8.15 -13.41 -1.26
C LEU A 92 6.99 -13.61 -2.24
N VAL A 93 6.56 -12.55 -2.90
CA VAL A 93 5.46 -12.57 -3.88
C VAL A 93 5.82 -13.51 -5.04
N LYS A 94 7.04 -13.40 -5.57
CA LYS A 94 7.54 -14.25 -6.66
C LYS A 94 7.66 -15.73 -6.24
N GLN A 95 8.02 -16.00 -4.98
CA GLN A 95 8.18 -17.37 -4.48
C GLN A 95 6.84 -18.03 -4.15
N LYS A 96 5.86 -17.28 -3.64
CA LYS A 96 4.61 -17.84 -3.09
C LYS A 96 3.39 -17.68 -3.98
N THR A 97 3.48 -16.89 -5.06
CA THR A 97 2.34 -16.57 -5.91
C THR A 97 2.73 -16.54 -7.39
N ASN A 98 1.71 -16.52 -8.26
CA ASN A 98 1.88 -16.28 -9.70
C ASN A 98 1.64 -14.80 -10.07
N ILE A 99 1.64 -13.88 -9.09
CA ILE A 99 1.45 -12.46 -9.35
C ILE A 99 2.66 -11.96 -10.15
N PRO A 100 2.45 -11.35 -11.33
CA PRO A 100 3.54 -10.81 -12.10
C PRO A 100 4.15 -9.62 -11.37
N VAL A 101 5.45 -9.68 -11.11
CA VAL A 101 6.26 -8.59 -10.54
C VAL A 101 7.48 -8.36 -11.43
N PRO A 102 7.93 -7.10 -11.61
CA PRO A 102 9.16 -6.84 -12.36
C PRO A 102 10.34 -7.61 -11.77
N ARG A 103 11.15 -8.26 -12.61
CA ARG A 103 12.37 -8.90 -12.11
C ARG A 103 13.31 -7.82 -11.61
N VAL A 104 13.74 -7.94 -10.37
CA VAL A 104 14.86 -7.16 -9.83
C VAL A 104 16.17 -7.84 -10.22
N HIS A 105 17.01 -7.14 -10.97
CA HIS A 105 18.34 -7.59 -11.37
C HIS A 105 19.38 -7.25 -10.31
N VAL A 106 19.22 -6.10 -9.66
CA VAL A 106 20.11 -5.58 -8.61
C VAL A 106 19.29 -4.80 -7.61
N ALA A 107 19.64 -4.95 -6.33
CA ALA A 107 19.24 -4.04 -5.26
C ALA A 107 20.51 -3.57 -4.53
N GLU A 108 20.86 -2.30 -4.71
CA GLU A 108 21.92 -1.63 -3.97
C GLU A 108 21.28 -0.82 -2.83
N LEU A 109 21.59 -1.21 -1.60
CA LEU A 109 20.94 -0.73 -0.39
C LEU A 109 21.83 0.19 0.44
N ASP A 110 23.12 0.27 0.12
CA ASP A 110 24.04 1.22 0.73
C ASP A 110 23.90 2.60 0.05
N THR A 111 23.95 3.69 0.83
CA THR A 111 23.98 5.06 0.27
C THR A 111 25.40 5.51 -0.06
N GLU A 112 26.41 4.90 0.57
CA GLU A 112 27.82 5.28 0.41
C GLU A 112 28.49 4.62 -0.80
N ASN A 113 27.71 3.93 -1.63
CA ASN A 113 28.19 3.35 -2.88
C ASN A 113 28.56 4.45 -3.90
N ILE A 114 29.28 4.06 -4.96
CA ILE A 114 29.80 4.99 -5.98
C ILE A 114 28.73 5.79 -6.75
N VAL A 115 27.50 5.28 -6.81
CA VAL A 115 26.32 5.96 -7.41
C VAL A 115 25.79 7.05 -6.48
N LYS A 116 26.12 7.00 -5.18
CA LYS A 116 25.66 7.92 -4.11
C LYS A 116 24.16 7.87 -3.87
N ALA A 117 23.55 6.72 -4.11
CA ALA A 117 22.12 6.51 -3.96
C ALA A 117 21.80 5.03 -3.75
N GLN A 118 20.75 4.74 -2.99
CA GLN A 118 20.12 3.42 -2.99
C GLN A 118 19.29 3.26 -4.26
N PHE A 119 19.36 2.09 -4.89
CA PHE A 119 18.61 1.84 -6.10
C PHE A 119 18.28 0.37 -6.32
N MET A 120 17.22 0.14 -7.08
CA MET A 120 16.95 -1.15 -7.72
C MET A 120 17.01 -1.00 -9.23
N LEU A 121 17.68 -1.94 -9.91
CA LEU A 121 17.59 -2.13 -11.35
C LEU A 121 16.59 -3.25 -11.61
N MET A 122 15.53 -2.97 -12.35
CA MET A 122 14.44 -3.91 -12.59
C MET A 122 13.96 -3.89 -14.03
N ASP A 123 13.22 -4.90 -14.46
CA ASP A 123 12.59 -4.92 -15.78
C ASP A 123 11.74 -3.67 -16.01
N CYS A 124 11.84 -3.07 -17.20
CA CYS A 124 10.95 -2.00 -17.64
C CYS A 124 9.71 -2.62 -18.29
N LEU A 125 8.59 -2.64 -17.56
CA LEU A 125 7.31 -3.09 -18.12
C LEU A 125 6.76 -2.01 -19.07
N ARG A 126 6.59 -2.37 -20.34
CA ARG A 126 6.11 -1.47 -21.40
C ARG A 126 4.58 -1.44 -21.41
N GLY A 127 4.01 -0.66 -20.51
CA GLY A 127 2.57 -0.46 -20.39
C GLY A 127 2.26 0.84 -19.64
N ASN A 128 0.99 1.02 -19.29
CA ASN A 128 0.50 2.20 -18.58
C ASN A 128 0.08 1.83 -17.16
N VAL A 129 0.42 2.68 -16.18
CA VAL A 129 -0.14 2.58 -14.82
C VAL A 129 -1.46 3.33 -14.72
N GLY A 130 -2.28 3.02 -13.72
CA GLY A 130 -3.58 3.68 -13.51
C GLY A 130 -3.53 5.22 -13.53
N ILE A 131 -2.46 5.82 -12.99
CA ILE A 131 -2.30 7.28 -12.99
C ILE A 131 -2.11 7.87 -14.40
N ASP A 132 -1.44 7.14 -15.31
CA ASP A 132 -1.29 7.54 -16.72
C ASP A 132 -2.63 7.48 -17.47
N LEU A 133 -3.56 6.69 -16.96
CA LEU A 133 -4.91 6.47 -17.50
C LEU A 133 -5.97 7.33 -16.80
N SER A 134 -5.56 8.43 -16.15
CA SER A 134 -6.45 9.31 -15.37
C SER A 134 -7.26 8.60 -14.28
N MET A 135 -6.77 7.46 -13.80
CA MET A 135 -7.46 6.57 -12.87
C MET A 135 -8.80 6.02 -13.39
N GLU A 136 -9.01 6.06 -14.71
CA GLU A 136 -10.22 5.58 -15.36
C GLU A 136 -9.95 4.27 -16.11
N VAL A 137 -10.77 3.27 -15.80
CA VAL A 137 -10.84 2.04 -16.60
C VAL A 137 -12.05 2.14 -17.52
N PRO A 138 -11.88 2.06 -18.85
CA PRO A 138 -13.00 2.08 -19.78
C PRO A 138 -14.02 0.98 -19.44
N ASN A 139 -15.31 1.29 -19.55
CA ASN A 139 -16.39 0.39 -19.15
C ASN A 139 -16.26 -1.02 -19.74
N PHE A 140 -15.80 -1.13 -20.99
CA PHE A 140 -15.56 -2.40 -21.67
C PHE A 140 -14.53 -3.30 -20.93
N TYR A 141 -13.51 -2.70 -20.32
CA TYR A 141 -12.43 -3.41 -19.62
C TYR A 141 -12.64 -3.53 -18.10
N LYS A 142 -13.63 -2.83 -17.51
CA LYS A 142 -13.84 -2.83 -16.05
C LYS A 142 -13.95 -4.23 -15.45
N ARG A 143 -14.78 -5.09 -16.05
CA ARG A 143 -14.98 -6.46 -15.56
C ARG A 143 -13.69 -7.29 -15.58
N CYS A 144 -12.93 -7.25 -16.67
CA CYS A 144 -11.69 -8.04 -16.75
C CYS A 144 -10.62 -7.52 -15.79
N VAL A 145 -10.55 -6.19 -15.60
CA VAL A 145 -9.68 -5.58 -14.58
C VAL A 145 -10.09 -6.01 -13.18
N PHE A 146 -11.38 -5.97 -12.83
CA PHE A 146 -11.87 -6.42 -11.52
C PHE A 146 -11.58 -7.90 -11.27
N LEU A 147 -11.82 -8.77 -12.25
CA LEU A 147 -11.47 -10.20 -12.13
C LEU A 147 -9.97 -10.42 -11.91
N LYS A 148 -9.12 -9.64 -12.58
CA LYS A 148 -7.66 -9.73 -12.39
C LYS A 148 -7.21 -9.19 -11.03
N MET A 149 -7.78 -8.08 -10.57
CA MET A 149 -7.54 -7.53 -9.24
C MET A 149 -7.98 -8.50 -8.14
N ALA A 150 -9.17 -9.09 -8.28
CA ALA A 150 -9.69 -10.11 -7.38
C ALA A 150 -8.75 -11.33 -7.30
N GLU A 151 -8.29 -11.85 -8.45
CA GLU A 151 -7.32 -12.94 -8.51
C GLU A 151 -6.02 -12.60 -7.77
N ILE A 152 -5.49 -11.38 -7.93
CA ILE A 152 -4.29 -10.92 -7.21
C ILE A 152 -4.56 -10.87 -5.70
N GLN A 153 -5.65 -10.23 -5.26
CA GLN A 153 -5.97 -10.10 -3.85
C GLN A 153 -6.18 -11.49 -3.22
N ILE A 154 -6.85 -12.42 -3.89
CA ILE A 154 -6.99 -13.81 -3.42
C ILE A 154 -5.62 -14.49 -3.30
N ASN A 155 -4.71 -14.34 -4.27
CA ASN A 155 -3.36 -14.88 -4.18
C ASN A 155 -2.57 -14.28 -3.00
N LEU A 156 -2.69 -12.98 -2.76
CA LEU A 156 -2.08 -12.32 -1.60
C LEU A 156 -2.65 -12.81 -0.28
N SER A 157 -3.96 -13.09 -0.23
CA SER A 157 -4.57 -13.71 0.94
C SER A 157 -3.86 -15.03 1.24
N ARG A 158 -3.59 -15.86 0.23
CA ARG A 158 -2.97 -17.19 0.43
C ARG A 158 -1.52 -17.13 0.91
N VAL A 159 -0.86 -15.98 0.87
CA VAL A 159 0.45 -15.78 1.50
C VAL A 159 0.25 -15.62 3.01
N ARG A 160 0.42 -16.72 3.75
CA ARG A 160 0.18 -16.83 5.19
C ARG A 160 1.48 -16.72 5.98
N LEU A 161 1.62 -15.66 6.77
CA LEU A 161 2.81 -15.32 7.56
C LEU A 161 2.52 -15.42 9.07
N PRO A 162 3.47 -15.87 9.90
CA PRO A 162 3.20 -16.17 11.30
C PRO A 162 2.98 -14.93 12.17
N LYS A 163 3.53 -13.77 11.80
CA LYS A 163 3.43 -12.53 12.59
C LYS A 163 2.96 -11.37 11.73
N ILE A 164 2.43 -10.32 12.36
CA ILE A 164 2.10 -9.04 11.70
C ILE A 164 3.37 -8.19 11.66
N GLY A 165 3.77 -7.73 10.47
CA GLY A 165 5.01 -6.97 10.30
C GLY A 165 5.49 -6.86 8.86
N THR A 166 6.50 -6.03 8.62
CA THR A 166 7.15 -5.91 7.30
C THR A 166 7.97 -7.15 6.97
N ILE A 167 8.27 -7.41 5.70
CA ILE A 167 9.09 -8.55 5.30
C ILE A 167 10.59 -8.23 5.49
N LEU A 168 11.14 -8.64 6.63
CA LEU A 168 12.47 -8.20 7.08
C LEU A 168 13.62 -8.87 6.33
N ARG A 169 13.53 -10.20 6.13
CA ARG A 169 14.53 -11.01 5.42
C ARG A 169 13.96 -12.34 4.95
N LEU A 170 14.62 -12.90 3.94
CA LEU A 170 14.52 -14.30 3.52
C LEU A 170 15.56 -15.12 4.28
N ASN A 171 15.13 -16.16 4.97
CA ASN A 171 15.98 -17.09 5.71
C ASN A 171 16.53 -18.18 4.76
N GLU A 172 17.58 -18.88 5.20
CA GLU A 172 18.24 -19.94 4.42
C GLU A 172 17.30 -21.11 4.11
N ASP A 173 16.32 -21.37 4.98
CA ASP A 173 15.29 -22.40 4.79
C ASP A 173 14.16 -21.98 3.81
N GLY A 174 14.24 -20.77 3.23
CA GLY A 174 13.24 -20.23 2.32
C GLY A 174 12.01 -19.64 3.00
N SER A 175 12.01 -19.54 4.34
CA SER A 175 10.98 -18.82 5.11
C SER A 175 11.27 -17.32 5.15
N PHE A 176 10.25 -16.51 5.44
CA PHE A 176 10.39 -15.06 5.56
C PHE A 176 10.14 -14.63 7.00
N GLU A 177 11.04 -13.80 7.53
CA GLU A 177 10.91 -13.22 8.86
C GLU A 177 10.19 -11.88 8.80
N GLN A 178 9.25 -11.64 9.72
CA GLN A 178 8.58 -10.35 9.85
C GLN A 178 9.32 -9.44 10.82
N GLY A 179 9.35 -8.15 10.50
CA GLY A 179 9.98 -7.09 11.31
C GLY A 179 9.00 -5.98 11.68
N PRO A 180 9.48 -4.93 12.37
CA PRO A 180 8.66 -3.81 12.81
C PRO A 180 8.08 -3.01 11.63
N ILE A 181 6.83 -2.59 11.77
CA ILE A 181 6.16 -1.66 10.87
C ILE A 181 6.61 -0.23 11.22
N PRO A 182 7.15 0.56 10.25
CA PRO A 182 7.58 1.93 10.51
C PRO A 182 6.48 2.79 11.15
N GLY A 183 6.81 3.42 12.28
CA GLY A 183 5.90 4.27 13.05
C GLY A 183 4.90 3.52 13.94
N ILE A 184 4.86 2.18 13.92
CA ILE A 184 3.95 1.38 14.76
C ILE A 184 4.73 0.42 15.66
N GLY A 185 5.77 -0.25 15.16
CA GLY A 185 6.56 -1.23 15.89
C GLY A 185 6.26 -2.67 15.47
N GLY A 186 6.53 -3.64 16.35
CA GLY A 186 6.37 -5.07 16.08
C GLY A 186 7.72 -5.79 15.80
N PRO A 187 7.71 -6.99 15.20
CA PRO A 187 6.53 -7.70 14.70
C PRO A 187 5.57 -8.11 15.85
N PHE A 188 4.29 -8.31 15.54
CA PHE A 188 3.26 -8.67 16.52
C PHE A 188 2.80 -10.12 16.32
N GLU A 189 2.57 -10.84 17.42
CA GLU A 189 2.06 -12.21 17.36
C GLU A 189 0.55 -12.23 17.12
N THR A 190 -0.15 -11.18 17.56
CA THR A 190 -1.62 -11.09 17.47
C THR A 190 -2.12 -9.81 16.80
N ALA A 191 -3.31 -9.89 16.21
CA ALA A 191 -4.01 -8.72 15.68
C ALA A 191 -4.36 -7.73 16.81
N THR A 192 -4.70 -8.23 18.00
CA THR A 192 -4.95 -7.43 19.20
C THR A 192 -3.75 -6.54 19.54
N GLU A 193 -2.55 -7.11 19.60
CA GLU A 193 -1.31 -6.35 19.84
C GLU A 193 -1.09 -5.28 18.76
N PHE A 194 -1.34 -5.62 17.49
CA PHE A 194 -1.24 -4.66 16.39
C PHE A 194 -2.20 -3.48 16.56
N PHE A 195 -3.49 -3.72 16.87
CA PHE A 195 -4.47 -2.63 17.05
C PHE A 195 -4.14 -1.77 18.27
N GLN A 196 -3.68 -2.37 19.37
CA GLN A 196 -3.22 -1.63 20.55
C GLN A 196 -2.00 -0.76 20.23
N ALA A 197 -1.01 -1.31 19.53
CA ALA A 197 0.18 -0.56 19.13
C ALA A 197 -0.20 0.57 18.15
N TRP A 198 -1.07 0.30 17.18
CA TRP A 198 -1.58 1.31 16.26
C TRP A 198 -2.25 2.47 17.00
N ALA A 199 -3.13 2.17 17.97
CA ALA A 199 -3.83 3.16 18.77
C ALA A 199 -2.92 4.03 19.66
N VAL A 200 -1.75 3.52 20.03
CA VAL A 200 -0.78 4.26 20.86
C VAL A 200 0.21 5.07 20.02
N LYS A 201 0.59 4.57 18.85
CA LYS A 201 1.74 5.09 18.10
C LYS A 201 1.36 5.98 16.92
N VAL A 202 0.15 5.85 16.40
CA VAL A 202 -0.31 6.62 15.24
C VAL A 202 -0.84 7.97 15.67
N GLU A 203 -0.36 9.02 15.01
CA GLU A 203 -0.87 10.38 15.18
C GLU A 203 -1.84 10.75 14.04
N PHE A 204 -2.71 11.72 14.31
CA PHE A 204 -3.59 12.27 13.30
C PHE A 204 -2.78 13.02 12.24
N GLY A 205 -3.06 12.79 10.96
CA GLY A 205 -2.16 13.19 9.86
C GLY A 205 -2.00 14.70 9.61
N ILE A 206 -2.77 15.55 10.28
CA ILE A 206 -2.68 17.02 10.17
C ILE A 206 -2.61 17.66 11.55
N SER A 207 -2.03 18.86 11.61
CA SER A 207 -1.97 19.65 12.85
C SER A 207 -3.35 20.17 13.25
N GLU A 208 -3.52 20.49 14.53
CA GLU A 208 -4.74 21.10 15.06
C GLU A 208 -5.12 22.38 14.31
N ALA A 209 -4.13 23.23 13.97
CA ALA A 209 -4.37 24.44 13.19
C ALA A 209 -5.00 24.15 11.81
N LYS A 210 -4.52 23.12 11.11
CA LYS A 210 -5.08 22.69 9.81
C LYS A 210 -6.44 22.04 9.97
N LEU A 211 -6.67 21.30 11.06
CA LEU A 211 -7.97 20.76 11.37
C LEU A 211 -8.98 21.88 11.61
N ARG A 212 -8.61 22.91 12.38
CA ARG A 212 -9.43 24.11 12.61
C ARG A 212 -9.74 24.86 11.32
N GLU A 213 -8.75 25.01 10.44
CA GLU A 213 -8.93 25.61 9.11
C GLU A 213 -9.92 24.81 8.25
N ALA A 214 -9.78 23.48 8.20
CA ALA A 214 -10.59 22.63 7.35
C ALA A 214 -12.02 22.39 7.89
N ALA A 215 -12.20 22.30 9.21
CA ALA A 215 -13.46 21.92 9.84
C ALA A 215 -14.23 23.10 10.47
N GLY A 216 -13.62 24.28 10.58
CA GLY A 216 -14.24 25.47 11.14
C GLY A 216 -14.81 25.22 12.55
N SER A 217 -16.11 25.49 12.72
CA SER A 217 -16.80 25.34 14.01
C SER A 217 -16.90 23.89 14.51
N LEU A 218 -16.73 22.89 13.64
CA LEU A 218 -16.79 21.47 14.01
C LEU A 218 -15.44 20.93 14.52
N ALA A 219 -14.36 21.72 14.45
CA ALA A 219 -13.01 21.24 14.72
C ALA A 219 -12.83 20.62 16.11
N ASP A 220 -13.42 21.23 17.15
CA ASP A 220 -13.33 20.73 18.52
C ASP A 220 -14.05 19.38 18.67
N GLU A 221 -15.26 19.25 18.11
CA GLU A 221 -16.04 18.01 18.13
C GLU A 221 -15.32 16.88 17.36
N LEU A 222 -14.81 17.17 16.17
CA LEU A 222 -14.08 16.19 15.36
C LEU A 222 -12.77 15.78 16.04
N SER A 223 -12.09 16.71 16.71
CA SER A 223 -10.88 16.40 17.48
C SER A 223 -11.19 15.47 18.66
N ILE A 224 -12.27 15.72 19.41
CA ILE A 224 -12.71 14.84 20.51
C ILE A 224 -13.05 13.45 19.99
N SER A 225 -13.80 13.37 18.88
CA SER A 225 -14.14 12.11 18.23
C SER A 225 -12.89 11.34 17.78
N ALA A 226 -11.91 12.03 17.18
CA ALA A 226 -10.64 11.44 16.75
C ALA A 226 -9.83 10.89 17.94
N SER A 227 -9.72 11.65 19.05
CA SER A 227 -9.06 11.17 20.26
C SER A 227 -9.77 9.98 20.89
N SER A 228 -11.11 10.03 21.00
CA SER A 228 -11.91 8.92 21.54
C SER A 228 -11.77 7.66 20.70
N PHE A 229 -11.69 7.79 19.37
CA PHE A 229 -11.47 6.66 18.48
C PHE A 229 -10.20 5.89 18.82
N MET A 230 -9.09 6.59 19.07
CA MET A 230 -7.82 5.94 19.44
C MET A 230 -7.96 5.15 20.74
N SER A 231 -8.55 5.76 21.77
CA SER A 231 -8.80 5.07 23.04
C SER A 231 -9.69 3.84 22.86
N SER A 232 -10.78 3.96 22.09
CA SER A 232 -11.71 2.87 21.82
C SER A 232 -11.06 1.75 21.00
N VAL A 233 -10.23 2.04 20.00
CA VAL A 233 -9.48 1.02 19.25
C VAL A 233 -8.57 0.23 20.19
N ALA A 234 -7.85 0.90 21.10
CA ALA A 234 -7.01 0.22 22.08
C ALA A 234 -7.83 -0.68 23.02
N THR A 235 -8.95 -0.18 23.56
CA THR A 235 -9.81 -0.93 24.48
C THR A 235 -10.53 -2.10 23.82
N LEU A 236 -10.95 -1.93 22.56
CA LEU A 236 -11.75 -2.91 21.81
C LEU A 236 -10.90 -3.81 20.89
N ALA A 237 -9.57 -3.72 20.94
CA ALA A 237 -8.65 -4.45 20.06
C ALA A 237 -8.99 -5.95 19.93
N GLY A 238 -9.26 -6.64 21.05
CA GLY A 238 -9.66 -8.05 21.05
C GLY A 238 -11.03 -8.36 20.45
N LYS A 239 -11.92 -7.37 20.34
CA LYS A 239 -13.23 -7.49 19.67
C LYS A 239 -13.20 -7.11 18.19
N ILE A 240 -12.22 -6.31 17.79
CA ILE A 240 -12.02 -5.91 16.40
C ILE A 240 -11.65 -7.15 15.58
N SER A 241 -10.70 -7.94 16.07
CA SER A 241 -10.11 -9.07 15.35
C SER A 241 -11.10 -10.23 15.09
N VAL A 242 -11.16 -10.72 13.84
CA VAL A 242 -11.81 -11.98 13.46
C VAL A 242 -10.87 -13.18 13.50
N GLN A 243 -9.55 -12.94 13.52
CA GLN A 243 -8.52 -13.97 13.52
C GLN A 243 -7.28 -13.44 14.23
N ASP A 244 -7.27 -13.61 15.55
CA ASP A 244 -6.27 -12.93 16.38
C ASP A 244 -4.87 -13.50 16.25
N ASN A 245 -4.73 -14.84 16.22
CA ASN A 245 -3.45 -15.53 16.24
C ASN A 245 -2.89 -15.86 14.84
N GLY A 246 -3.41 -15.22 13.80
CA GLY A 246 -3.01 -15.48 12.42
C GLY A 246 -3.39 -16.88 11.90
N PRO A 247 -2.76 -17.34 10.81
CA PRO A 247 -1.70 -16.64 10.09
C PRO A 247 -2.18 -15.40 9.30
N PHE A 248 -1.24 -14.47 9.18
CA PHE A 248 -1.17 -13.18 8.51
C PHE A 248 -1.32 -13.15 6.98
N PRO A 249 -2.38 -12.67 6.28
CA PRO A 249 -2.25 -12.40 4.84
C PRO A 249 -1.21 -11.30 4.54
N LEU A 250 -0.61 -11.35 3.35
CA LEU A 250 0.24 -10.27 2.84
C LEU A 250 -0.61 -9.11 2.32
N CYS A 251 -0.50 -7.95 2.95
CA CYS A 251 -1.08 -6.70 2.48
C CYS A 251 -0.10 -5.98 1.55
N HIS A 252 -0.57 -5.47 0.42
CA HIS A 252 0.23 -4.59 -0.46
C HIS A 252 0.45 -3.21 0.17
N GLY A 253 -0.51 -2.72 0.97
CA GLY A 253 -0.48 -1.40 1.63
C GLY A 253 -0.99 -0.24 0.78
N ASP A 254 -1.05 -0.39 -0.54
CA ASP A 254 -1.58 0.60 -1.49
C ASP A 254 -2.23 -0.10 -2.70
N PHE A 255 -3.06 -1.12 -2.42
CA PHE A 255 -3.60 -1.99 -3.46
C PHE A 255 -4.62 -1.25 -4.34
N GLY A 256 -4.39 -1.25 -5.66
CA GLY A 256 -5.28 -0.62 -6.62
C GLY A 256 -4.68 -0.58 -8.02
N HIS A 257 -5.49 -0.17 -8.99
CA HIS A 257 -5.05 -0.06 -10.38
C HIS A 257 -3.95 1.02 -10.58
N ASN A 258 -3.77 1.94 -9.63
CA ASN A 258 -2.64 2.87 -9.59
C ASN A 258 -1.27 2.18 -9.50
N ASN A 259 -1.22 0.96 -8.96
CA ASN A 259 0.02 0.17 -8.80
C ASN A 259 0.04 -1.08 -9.69
N MET A 260 -0.77 -1.09 -10.76
CA MET A 260 -0.83 -2.16 -11.75
C MET A 260 -0.49 -1.61 -13.14
N ILE A 261 0.41 -2.29 -13.84
CA ILE A 261 0.82 -1.94 -15.21
C ILE A 261 0.02 -2.80 -16.18
N PHE A 262 -0.63 -2.17 -17.14
CA PHE A 262 -1.41 -2.83 -18.19
C PHE A 262 -0.85 -2.54 -19.58
N ASP A 263 -0.95 -3.49 -20.50
CA ASP A 263 -0.77 -3.23 -21.93
C ASP A 263 -2.00 -2.53 -22.54
N ASP A 264 -1.92 -2.19 -23.83
CA ASP A 264 -2.99 -1.50 -24.56
C ASP A 264 -4.31 -2.31 -24.63
N ASN A 265 -4.27 -3.61 -24.31
CA ASN A 265 -5.44 -4.48 -24.25
C ASN A 265 -5.94 -4.72 -22.81
N TYR A 266 -5.49 -3.90 -21.84
CA TYR A 266 -5.78 -4.04 -20.42
C TYR A 266 -5.38 -5.40 -19.83
N LYS A 267 -4.38 -6.07 -20.42
CA LYS A 267 -3.75 -7.24 -19.82
C LYS A 267 -2.69 -6.79 -18.83
N LEU A 268 -2.76 -7.33 -17.61
CA LEU A 268 -1.80 -7.04 -16.56
C LEU A 268 -0.40 -7.54 -16.95
N LEU A 269 0.58 -6.63 -16.91
CA LEU A 269 2.00 -6.89 -17.10
C LEU A 269 2.74 -7.05 -15.77
N GLY A 270 2.31 -6.36 -14.71
CA GLY A 270 2.91 -6.48 -13.39
C GLY A 270 2.28 -5.60 -12.32
N VAL A 271 2.50 -5.99 -11.07
CA VAL A 271 2.16 -5.22 -9.85
C VAL A 271 3.43 -4.63 -9.27
N ILE A 272 3.42 -3.33 -8.97
CA ILE A 272 4.58 -2.55 -8.55
C ILE A 272 4.35 -1.88 -7.19
N ASP A 273 5.39 -1.22 -6.69
CA ASP A 273 5.36 -0.41 -5.47
C ASP A 273 4.98 -1.18 -4.18
N TRP A 274 5.86 -2.10 -3.78
CA TRP A 274 5.67 -2.97 -2.61
C TRP A 274 6.25 -2.35 -1.33
N GLU A 275 6.60 -1.05 -1.33
CA GLU A 275 7.28 -0.40 -0.20
C GLU A 275 6.44 -0.33 1.09
N ALA A 276 5.12 -0.32 0.95
CA ALA A 276 4.16 -0.26 2.05
C ALA A 276 3.66 -1.65 2.49
N ALA A 277 4.18 -2.72 1.87
CA ALA A 277 3.68 -4.06 2.10
C ALA A 277 4.07 -4.62 3.47
N TYR A 278 3.16 -5.39 4.06
CA TYR A 278 3.35 -6.02 5.36
C TYR A 278 2.39 -7.20 5.54
N ALA A 279 2.75 -8.16 6.38
CA ALA A 279 1.81 -9.13 6.90
C ALA A 279 0.83 -8.40 7.83
N GLY A 280 -0.47 -8.45 7.53
CA GLY A 280 -1.47 -7.63 8.24
C GLY A 280 -2.69 -8.43 8.68
N PRO A 281 -3.42 -7.94 9.70
CA PRO A 281 -4.64 -8.59 10.16
C PRO A 281 -5.73 -8.53 9.07
N TRP A 282 -6.69 -9.45 9.12
CA TRP A 282 -7.71 -9.59 8.08
C TRP A 282 -8.60 -8.36 7.90
N GLU A 283 -8.80 -7.58 8.97
CA GLU A 283 -9.52 -6.31 8.93
C GLU A 283 -8.86 -5.32 7.97
N MET A 284 -7.52 -5.26 7.99
CA MET A 284 -6.76 -4.35 7.13
C MET A 284 -6.57 -4.93 5.73
N PHE A 285 -6.37 -6.25 5.64
CA PHE A 285 -6.22 -6.93 4.35
C PHE A 285 -7.51 -6.90 3.52
N GLY A 286 -8.65 -7.00 4.20
CA GLY A 286 -9.96 -7.09 3.59
C GLY A 286 -10.42 -5.82 2.89
N GLU A 287 -9.70 -4.69 2.97
CA GLU A 287 -10.12 -3.45 2.34
C GLU A 287 -10.36 -3.59 0.83
N PHE A 288 -11.34 -2.83 0.34
CA PHE A 288 -11.51 -2.63 -1.10
C PHE A 288 -10.24 -1.99 -1.69
N PRO A 289 -9.93 -2.28 -2.98
CA PRO A 289 -8.92 -1.52 -3.71
C PRO A 289 -9.15 -0.02 -3.53
N LEU A 290 -8.08 0.77 -3.49
CA LEU A 290 -8.17 2.19 -3.16
C LEU A 290 -9.09 2.99 -4.07
N SER A 291 -9.20 2.58 -5.34
CA SER A 291 -10.12 3.18 -6.30
C SER A 291 -11.60 2.90 -6.05
N LEU A 292 -11.92 1.96 -5.16
CA LEU A 292 -13.27 1.59 -4.75
C LEU A 292 -13.51 1.89 -3.27
N SER A 293 -12.59 2.61 -2.62
CA SER A 293 -12.69 2.96 -1.21
C SER A 293 -13.59 4.17 -1.01
N ILE A 294 -14.66 4.00 -0.25
CA ILE A 294 -15.57 5.08 0.13
C ILE A 294 -15.25 5.61 1.53
N ILE A 295 -15.72 6.81 1.85
CA ILE A 295 -15.73 7.29 3.23
C ILE A 295 -16.80 6.50 4.00
N PRO A 296 -16.52 6.01 5.22
CA PRO A 296 -17.55 5.41 6.05
C PRO A 296 -18.72 6.37 6.23
N PRO A 297 -19.98 5.94 6.04
CA PRO A 297 -21.15 6.82 6.16
C PRO A 297 -21.21 7.57 7.49
N ASP A 298 -20.77 6.93 8.58
CA ASP A 298 -20.75 7.55 9.91
C ASP A 298 -19.77 8.73 10.02
N MET A 299 -18.79 8.81 9.12
CA MET A 299 -17.78 9.86 9.08
C MET A 299 -18.05 10.92 8.01
N ASP A 300 -18.95 10.64 7.07
CA ASP A 300 -19.18 11.50 5.91
C ASP A 300 -20.39 12.43 6.12
N ALA A 301 -20.54 13.40 5.22
CA ALA A 301 -21.64 14.34 5.30
C ALA A 301 -22.96 13.69 4.87
N THR A 302 -24.02 13.93 5.64
CA THR A 302 -25.33 13.29 5.45
C THR A 302 -25.97 13.56 4.08
N TRP A 303 -25.61 14.67 3.41
CA TRP A 303 -26.15 15.01 2.09
C TRP A 303 -25.60 14.16 0.93
N ASN A 304 -24.49 13.44 1.14
CA ASN A 304 -23.92 12.49 0.16
C ASN A 304 -24.74 11.21 0.02
N TYR A 305 -25.69 10.98 0.94
CA TYR A 305 -26.50 9.77 1.01
C TYR A 305 -27.97 10.07 0.68
N ASP A 306 -28.68 9.09 0.14
CA ASP A 306 -30.11 9.14 -0.10
C ASP A 306 -30.91 8.92 1.20
N GLU A 307 -32.23 8.98 1.10
CA GLU A 307 -33.15 8.81 2.23
C GLU A 307 -33.09 7.42 2.89
N ASN A 308 -32.49 6.44 2.22
CA ASN A 308 -32.28 5.08 2.72
C ASN A 308 -30.85 4.87 3.27
N GLY A 309 -30.00 5.91 3.26
CA GLY A 309 -28.62 5.86 3.72
C GLY A 309 -27.64 5.24 2.73
N PHE A 310 -28.01 5.10 1.46
CA PHE A 310 -27.09 4.67 0.40
C PHE A 310 -26.36 5.87 -0.19
N PRO A 311 -25.05 5.76 -0.52
CA PRO A 311 -24.37 6.80 -1.28
C PRO A 311 -25.13 7.08 -2.59
N LYS A 312 -25.34 8.34 -2.92
CA LYS A 312 -25.98 8.74 -4.19
C LYS A 312 -25.11 8.47 -5.42
N ASP A 313 -23.85 8.06 -5.23
CA ASP A 313 -22.86 7.88 -6.28
C ASP A 313 -22.94 6.51 -6.97
N ALA A 314 -22.35 6.45 -8.18
CA ALA A 314 -22.21 5.22 -8.95
C ALA A 314 -21.11 4.26 -8.42
N GLU A 315 -20.36 4.64 -7.38
CA GLU A 315 -19.25 3.84 -6.84
C GLU A 315 -19.74 2.66 -6.00
N SER A 316 -20.90 2.82 -5.36
CA SER A 316 -21.57 1.74 -4.62
C SER A 316 -21.87 0.52 -5.50
N VAL A 317 -22.24 0.74 -6.77
CA VAL A 317 -22.48 -0.34 -7.75
C VAL A 317 -21.18 -1.07 -8.08
N GLN A 318 -20.08 -0.34 -8.27
CA GLN A 318 -18.79 -0.93 -8.62
C GLN A 318 -18.20 -1.82 -7.50
N ARG A 319 -18.49 -1.50 -6.23
CA ARG A 319 -18.10 -2.36 -5.10
C ARG A 319 -18.83 -3.70 -5.12
N LEU A 320 -20.11 -3.72 -5.47
CA LEU A 320 -20.86 -4.95 -5.62
C LEU A 320 -20.30 -5.80 -6.76
N ASP A 321 -20.00 -5.16 -7.92
CA ASP A 321 -19.36 -5.83 -9.05
C ASP A 321 -18.01 -6.44 -8.67
N TYR A 322 -17.22 -5.74 -7.85
CA TYR A 322 -15.94 -6.24 -7.37
C TYR A 322 -16.12 -7.44 -6.43
N VAL A 323 -17.07 -7.40 -5.49
CA VAL A 323 -17.39 -8.54 -4.62
C VAL A 323 -17.84 -9.75 -5.44
N THR A 324 -18.66 -9.54 -6.46
CA THR A 324 -19.05 -10.61 -7.41
C THR A 324 -17.84 -11.20 -8.13
N ALA A 325 -16.92 -10.37 -8.62
CA ALA A 325 -15.68 -10.83 -9.24
C ALA A 325 -14.80 -11.63 -8.28
N VAL A 326 -14.76 -11.23 -6.99
CA VAL A 326 -14.05 -11.99 -5.94
C VAL A 326 -14.69 -13.34 -5.70
N ILE A 327 -16.02 -13.42 -5.59
CA ILE A 327 -16.73 -14.70 -5.39
C ILE A 327 -16.46 -15.65 -6.56
N GLU A 328 -16.60 -15.16 -7.79
CA GLU A 328 -16.30 -15.91 -9.02
C GLU A 328 -14.87 -16.45 -9.01
N LYS A 329 -13.89 -15.62 -8.65
CA LYS A 329 -12.48 -16.06 -8.57
C LYS A 329 -12.19 -17.00 -7.41
N GLU A 330 -12.84 -16.84 -6.26
CA GLU A 330 -12.72 -17.79 -5.15
C GLU A 330 -13.23 -19.18 -5.56
N GLU A 331 -14.34 -19.25 -6.32
CA GLU A 331 -14.87 -20.48 -6.88
C GLU A 331 -13.93 -21.11 -7.93
N GLU A 332 -13.49 -20.32 -8.92
CA GLU A 332 -12.54 -20.79 -9.96
C GLU A 332 -11.21 -21.30 -9.37
N MET A 333 -10.73 -20.66 -8.31
CA MET A 333 -9.47 -21.01 -7.65
C MET A 333 -9.64 -22.08 -6.56
N CYS A 334 -10.84 -22.66 -6.41
CA CYS A 334 -11.19 -23.67 -5.40
C CYS A 334 -10.82 -23.24 -3.97
N VAL A 335 -11.06 -21.97 -3.63
CA VAL A 335 -10.82 -21.44 -2.29
C VAL A 335 -11.92 -21.94 -1.35
N CYS A 336 -11.69 -23.12 -0.77
CA CYS A 336 -12.58 -23.76 0.20
C CYS A 336 -11.98 -23.73 1.61
N GLY A 337 -12.63 -23.02 2.54
CA GLY A 337 -12.25 -22.97 3.96
C GLY A 337 -11.35 -21.80 4.37
N GLY A 338 -11.23 -21.61 5.69
CA GLY A 338 -10.55 -20.45 6.28
C GLY A 338 -11.30 -19.13 6.08
N HIS A 339 -10.67 -18.01 6.47
CA HIS A 339 -11.18 -16.67 6.20
C HIS A 339 -11.08 -16.37 4.70
N ARG A 340 -12.22 -16.08 4.08
CA ARG A 340 -12.37 -15.75 2.65
C ARG A 340 -12.34 -14.24 2.44
N LEU A 341 -11.84 -13.80 1.28
CA LEU A 341 -11.79 -12.38 0.92
C LEU A 341 -13.20 -11.84 0.69
N SER A 342 -14.08 -12.61 0.05
CA SER A 342 -15.49 -12.21 -0.15
C SER A 342 -16.17 -11.85 1.17
N PHE A 343 -15.99 -12.67 2.20
CA PHE A 343 -16.52 -12.43 3.54
C PHE A 343 -15.92 -11.19 4.20
N ALA A 344 -14.61 -10.99 4.08
CA ALA A 344 -13.94 -9.80 4.61
C ALA A 344 -14.43 -8.50 3.94
N LEU A 345 -14.66 -8.53 2.62
CA LEU A 345 -15.19 -7.40 1.85
C LEU A 345 -16.66 -7.09 2.18
N GLN A 346 -17.45 -8.12 2.51
CA GLN A 346 -18.86 -7.98 2.89
C GLN A 346 -19.08 -7.52 4.35
N ASP A 347 -18.07 -7.64 5.23
CA ASP A 347 -18.15 -7.11 6.60
C ASP A 347 -17.97 -5.58 6.61
N SER A 348 -19.08 -4.86 6.34
CA SER A 348 -19.10 -3.40 6.28
C SER A 348 -18.55 -2.73 7.54
N ARG A 349 -18.75 -3.32 8.71
CA ARG A 349 -18.26 -2.78 9.98
C ARG A 349 -16.73 -2.79 10.04
N ARG A 350 -16.09 -3.87 9.61
CA ARG A 350 -14.62 -3.96 9.54
C ARG A 350 -14.03 -3.18 8.38
N GLN A 351 -14.73 -3.14 7.24
CA GLN A 351 -14.38 -2.23 6.13
C GLN A 351 -14.31 -0.78 6.59
N HIS A 352 -15.35 -0.32 7.28
CA HIS A 352 -15.41 1.06 7.77
C HIS A 352 -14.30 1.35 8.78
N LEU A 353 -13.99 0.40 9.66
CA LEU A 353 -12.90 0.54 10.62
C LEU A 353 -11.54 0.67 9.92
N ALA A 354 -11.21 -0.23 9.00
CA ALA A 354 -9.92 -0.21 8.30
C ALA A 354 -9.74 1.08 7.49
N THR A 355 -10.80 1.51 6.80
CA THR A 355 -10.80 2.78 6.07
C THR A 355 -10.69 3.98 7.00
N ALA A 356 -11.38 3.97 8.14
CA ALA A 356 -11.25 5.00 9.17
C ALA A 356 -9.79 5.08 9.66
N MET A 357 -9.16 3.96 10.02
CA MET A 357 -7.75 3.93 10.45
C MET A 357 -6.83 4.53 9.37
N ARG A 358 -7.04 4.20 8.09
CA ARG A 358 -6.26 4.78 6.98
C ARG A 358 -6.49 6.29 6.83
N LEU A 359 -7.74 6.75 6.89
CA LEU A 359 -8.09 8.16 6.79
C LEU A 359 -7.57 8.98 7.98
N TYR A 360 -7.55 8.40 9.18
CA TYR A 360 -7.00 9.01 10.38
C TYR A 360 -5.53 9.38 10.19
N ARG A 361 -4.73 8.44 9.67
CA ARG A 361 -3.32 8.67 9.32
C ARG A 361 -3.11 9.76 8.27
N ARG A 362 -4.10 9.97 7.40
CA ARG A 362 -4.09 11.05 6.39
C ARG A 362 -4.62 12.38 6.93
N GLY A 363 -5.13 12.40 8.16
CA GLY A 363 -5.64 13.59 8.82
C GLY A 363 -6.97 14.08 8.24
N LYS A 364 -7.81 13.16 7.73
CA LYS A 364 -9.12 13.54 7.20
C LYS A 364 -10.06 13.94 8.35
N PRO A 365 -10.66 15.14 8.38
CA PRO A 365 -11.66 15.47 9.38
C PRO A 365 -12.88 14.52 9.28
N GLY A 366 -13.38 14.01 10.41
CA GLY A 366 -14.54 13.12 10.43
C GLY A 366 -14.88 12.55 11.81
N TRP A 367 -16.09 12.00 11.96
CA TRP A 367 -16.57 11.41 13.22
C TRP A 367 -16.09 9.97 13.43
N TYR A 368 -14.78 9.80 13.63
CA TYR A 368 -14.14 8.52 13.90
C TYR A 368 -14.78 7.69 15.03
N SER A 369 -15.23 8.31 16.14
CA SER A 369 -15.79 7.57 17.28
C SER A 369 -17.03 6.75 16.90
N LYS A 370 -17.87 7.25 15.99
CA LYS A 370 -19.08 6.57 15.53
C LYS A 370 -18.79 5.25 14.80
N VAL A 371 -17.61 5.14 14.16
CA VAL A 371 -17.20 3.91 13.46
C VAL A 371 -16.89 2.80 14.47
N ILE A 372 -16.20 3.12 15.56
CA ILE A 372 -15.73 2.13 16.53
C ILE A 372 -16.80 1.76 17.58
N GLU A 373 -17.77 2.65 17.87
CA GLU A 373 -18.89 2.37 18.79
C GLU A 373 -19.68 1.10 18.42
N LYS A 374 -19.72 0.75 17.13
CA LYS A 374 -20.36 -0.47 16.61
C LYS A 374 -19.74 -1.77 17.13
N PHE A 375 -18.53 -1.71 17.68
CA PHE A 375 -17.86 -2.86 18.32
C PHE A 375 -18.13 -2.95 19.83
N SER A 376 -18.61 -1.87 20.45
CA SER A 376 -19.01 -1.85 21.86
C SER A 376 -20.36 -2.54 22.10
N GLN A 377 -21.27 -2.43 21.13
CA GLN A 377 -22.67 -2.86 21.25
C GLN A 377 -22.88 -4.37 21.08
N ALA A 378 -21.88 -5.13 20.64
CA ALA A 378 -22.00 -6.55 20.29
C ALA A 378 -21.89 -7.54 21.49
N ALA A 379 -22.09 -7.09 22.73
CA ALA A 379 -22.04 -7.95 23.93
C ALA A 379 -23.40 -8.49 24.39
N THR A 380 -24.46 -8.36 23.58
CA THR A 380 -25.79 -8.91 23.87
C THR A 380 -26.42 -9.52 22.64
N SER A 381 -26.06 -10.78 22.36
CA SER A 381 -26.91 -11.75 21.66
C SER A 381 -26.35 -13.15 21.88
#